data_AF-A0A966V4U4-F1
#
_entry.id   AF-A0A966V4U4-F1
#
_cell.length_a   1.000
_cell.length_b   1.000
_cell.length_c   1.000
_cell.angle_alpha   90.00
_cell.angle_beta   90.00
_cell.angle_gamma   90.00
#
_symmetry.space_group_name_H-M   'P 1'
#
loop_
_entity.id
_entity.type
_entity.pdbx_description
1 polymer ?
#
loop_
_entity_poly.entity_id
_entity_poly.type
_entity_poly.pdbx_seq_one_letter_code
_entity_poly.pdbx_strand_id
1 'polypeptide(L)'
;MANLPPPPPPPPSSPRRPRFMRNRSSQGGDDKPGMPRWAVWALIAFAAVLIVGPRLMPTPERTRLTYTEFLELVESGEVRQVSINNLNNQISGTLADGRDFVTTGATMLSDADEQLLKSKGVDYDYSTPQGNFFTNLIPILLPFFLIMAFFLWMQRRAMGQAGNIMSIGRSRAKPYQADKPSTTFADVAGYEGVKQEIREVVDFLRMPERFKEIGARVPKGVLLVGPPGTGKTLFARAVAGEAGVGFLSVTGSDFMEMFVGVGASRVRDLFQQARKMGRAIIFIDEIDSIGRKRGAGLGGGHDEREQTLNQMLSE
;
A
#
# COMPACT_ATOMS: atom_id res chain seq x y z
N MET A 1 80.08 34.45 -12.88
CA MET A 1 79.30 35.51 -12.21
C MET A 1 78.23 35.94 -13.21
N ALA A 2 76.93 35.85 -12.98
CA ALA A 2 76.19 36.22 -11.78
C ALA A 2 75.02 35.27 -11.47
N ASN A 3 74.81 35.04 -10.17
CA ASN A 3 73.68 34.33 -9.60
C ASN A 3 72.39 35.14 -9.75
N LEU A 4 71.37 34.57 -10.39
CA LEU A 4 69.99 35.06 -10.28
C LEU A 4 69.32 34.36 -9.08
N PRO A 5 68.63 35.09 -8.19
CA PRO A 5 67.99 34.50 -7.03
C PRO A 5 66.72 33.70 -7.41
N PRO A 6 66.37 32.64 -6.65
CA PRO A 6 65.17 31.85 -6.89
C PRO A 6 63.88 32.62 -6.54
N PRO A 7 62.74 32.25 -7.17
CA PRO A 7 61.46 32.96 -7.00
C PRO A 7 60.87 32.82 -5.58
N PRO A 8 60.06 33.79 -5.13
CA PRO A 8 59.50 33.81 -3.79
C PRO A 8 58.43 32.72 -3.57
N PRO A 9 58.28 32.22 -2.32
CA PRO A 9 57.27 31.22 -1.99
C PRO A 9 55.84 31.79 -2.06
N PRO A 10 54.82 30.94 -2.33
CA PRO A 10 53.43 31.37 -2.41
C PRO A 10 52.89 31.85 -1.05
N PRO A 11 51.90 32.77 -1.04
CA PRO A 11 51.37 33.34 0.18
C PRO A 11 50.62 32.30 1.04
N PRO A 12 50.58 32.48 2.38
CA PRO A 12 49.93 31.55 3.29
C PRO A 12 48.43 31.44 3.03
N SER A 13 47.91 30.22 3.11
CA SER A 13 46.48 29.93 2.95
C SER A 13 45.66 30.58 4.05
N SER A 14 44.67 31.39 3.66
CA SER A 14 43.71 31.99 4.58
C SER A 14 42.95 30.92 5.37
N PRO A 15 42.71 31.10 6.68
CA PRO A 15 42.00 30.12 7.49
C PRO A 15 40.57 29.93 6.98
N ARG A 16 40.21 28.67 6.72
CA ARG A 16 38.86 28.24 6.35
C ARG A 16 37.86 28.72 7.41
N ARG A 17 36.94 29.61 7.02
CA ARG A 17 35.78 29.95 7.84
C ARG A 17 34.99 28.68 8.18
N PRO A 18 34.52 28.50 9.43
CA PRO A 18 33.74 27.32 9.80
C PRO A 18 32.46 27.27 8.96
N ARG A 19 32.24 26.10 8.36
CA ARG A 19 31.08 25.76 7.53
C ARG A 19 29.83 25.89 8.42
N PHE A 20 29.00 26.90 8.16
CA PHE A 20 27.68 27.00 8.75
C PHE A 20 26.93 25.70 8.47
N MET A 21 26.77 24.88 9.52
CA MET A 21 25.82 23.78 9.53
C MET A 21 24.43 24.39 9.40
N ARG A 22 23.87 24.33 8.19
CA ARG A 22 22.49 24.67 7.95
C ARG A 22 21.63 23.58 8.58
N ASN A 23 21.25 23.84 9.81
CA ASN A 23 20.24 23.12 10.56
C ASN A 23 18.97 23.07 9.69
N ARG A 24 18.67 21.93 9.06
CA ARG A 24 17.37 21.67 8.46
C ARG A 24 16.42 21.39 9.63
N SER A 25 15.79 22.47 10.08
CA SER A 25 14.59 22.44 10.88
C SER A 25 13.56 21.50 10.24
N SER A 26 13.09 20.58 11.08
CA SER A 26 11.81 19.87 11.03
C SER A 26 10.85 20.30 9.91
N GLN A 27 10.59 19.39 8.99
CA GLN A 27 9.28 19.29 8.37
C GLN A 27 8.70 17.96 8.85
N GLY A 28 7.93 18.04 9.94
CA GLY A 28 7.22 16.91 10.51
C GLY A 28 6.18 16.43 9.52
N GLY A 29 6.41 15.25 8.95
CA GLY A 29 5.31 14.35 8.66
C GLY A 29 4.91 13.74 9.99
N ASP A 30 3.67 13.97 10.42
CA ASP A 30 3.04 13.20 11.49
C ASP A 30 2.99 11.73 11.06
N ASP A 31 4.08 11.00 11.28
CA ASP A 31 4.06 9.56 11.39
C ASP A 31 3.32 9.24 12.68
N LYS A 32 1.98 9.27 12.60
CA LYS A 32 1.13 8.71 13.65
C LYS A 32 1.66 7.29 13.88
N PRO A 33 2.16 6.97 15.08
CA PRO A 33 2.68 5.64 15.33
C PRO A 33 1.56 4.64 15.07
N GLY A 34 1.75 3.79 14.06
CA GLY A 34 0.81 2.72 13.75
C GLY A 34 0.58 1.92 15.01
N MET A 35 -0.69 1.69 15.35
CA MET A 35 -1.07 1.09 16.62
C MET A 35 -0.27 -0.21 16.83
N PRO A 36 0.37 -0.38 18.00
CA PRO A 36 1.29 -1.50 18.20
C PRO A 36 0.51 -2.82 18.11
N ARG A 37 1.17 -3.87 17.61
CA ARG A 37 0.52 -5.18 17.31
C ARG A 37 -0.19 -5.78 18.53
N TRP A 38 0.21 -5.43 19.75
CA TRP A 38 -0.44 -5.84 20.99
C TRP A 38 -1.83 -5.24 21.19
N ALA A 39 -2.11 -4.06 20.61
CA ALA A 39 -3.41 -3.40 20.75
C ALA A 39 -4.54 -4.17 20.05
N VAL A 40 -4.23 -4.89 18.97
CA VAL A 40 -5.19 -5.78 18.30
C VAL A 40 -5.53 -6.97 19.21
N TRP A 41 -4.52 -7.58 19.83
CA TRP A 41 -4.72 -8.67 20.79
C TRP A 41 -5.45 -8.22 22.06
N ALA A 42 -5.21 -6.99 22.53
CA ALA A 42 -5.93 -6.41 23.65
C ALA A 42 -7.42 -6.19 23.34
N LEU A 43 -7.75 -5.79 22.11
CA LEU A 43 -9.13 -5.59 21.66
C LEU A 43 -9.87 -6.92 21.54
N ILE A 44 -9.20 -7.96 21.02
CA ILE A 44 -9.73 -9.33 20.97
C ILE A 44 -9.98 -9.89 22.38
N ALA A 45 -9.01 -9.71 23.29
CA ALA A 45 -9.16 -10.15 24.68
C ALA A 45 -10.31 -9.43 25.38
N PHE A 46 -10.46 -8.11 25.17
CA PHE A 46 -11.56 -7.34 25.72
C PHE A 46 -12.93 -7.81 25.20
N ALA A 47 -13.04 -8.09 23.89
CA ALA A 47 -14.25 -8.66 23.31
C ALA A 47 -14.56 -10.06 23.88
N ALA A 48 -13.54 -10.91 24.07
CA ALA A 48 -13.70 -12.22 24.68
C ALA A 48 -14.19 -12.13 26.13
N VAL A 49 -13.66 -11.20 26.93
CA VAL A 49 -14.10 -10.96 28.31
C VAL A 49 -15.54 -10.46 28.36
N LEU A 50 -15.96 -9.60 27.44
CA LEU A 50 -17.37 -9.16 27.38
C LEU A 50 -18.35 -10.28 27.03
N ILE A 51 -17.94 -11.23 26.20
CA ILE A 51 -18.80 -12.35 25.76
C ILE A 51 -18.82 -13.49 26.79
N VAL A 52 -17.66 -13.79 27.38
CA VAL A 52 -17.48 -14.94 28.28
C VAL A 52 -17.66 -14.56 29.74
N GLY A 53 -17.33 -13.32 30.13
CA GLY A 53 -17.41 -12.82 31.51
C GLY A 53 -18.80 -12.98 32.15
N PRO A 54 -19.90 -12.61 31.48
CA PRO A 54 -21.24 -12.82 32.02
C PRO A 54 -21.62 -14.30 32.21
N ARG A 55 -20.97 -15.21 31.48
CA ARG A 55 -21.17 -16.68 31.61
C ARG A 55 -20.32 -17.31 32.70
N LEU A 56 -19.33 -16.60 33.23
CA LEU A 56 -18.50 -17.02 34.36
C LEU A 56 -19.03 -16.53 35.71
N MET A 57 -20.06 -15.66 35.71
CA MET A 57 -20.75 -15.25 36.93
C MET A 57 -21.61 -16.40 37.45
N PRO A 58 -21.39 -16.90 38.69
CA PRO A 58 -22.20 -17.97 39.26
C PRO A 58 -23.64 -17.47 39.45
N THR A 59 -24.58 -18.07 38.71
CA THR A 59 -26.01 -17.88 38.98
C THR A 59 -26.32 -18.46 40.37
N PRO A 60 -27.10 -17.76 41.22
CA PRO A 60 -27.50 -18.29 42.52
C PRO A 60 -28.22 -19.64 42.33
N GLU A 61 -27.76 -20.68 43.02
CA GLU A 61 -28.37 -22.01 42.99
C GLU A 61 -29.79 -21.93 43.53
N ARG A 62 -30.77 -21.88 42.63
CA ARG A 62 -32.18 -22.04 42.99
C ARG A 62 -32.50 -23.53 43.03
N THR A 63 -33.05 -24.00 44.14
CA THR A 63 -33.46 -25.40 44.26
C THR A 63 -34.58 -25.68 43.28
N ARG A 64 -34.37 -26.62 42.35
CA ARG A 64 -35.42 -27.05 41.42
C ARG A 64 -36.34 -28.04 42.13
N LEU A 65 -37.62 -27.71 42.20
CA LEU A 65 -38.67 -28.57 42.72
C LEU A 65 -39.59 -28.99 41.58
N THR A 66 -40.16 -30.18 41.66
CA THR A 66 -41.27 -30.59 40.78
C THR A 66 -42.55 -29.85 41.16
N TYR A 67 -43.52 -29.80 40.25
CA TYR A 67 -44.81 -29.16 40.54
C TYR A 67 -45.55 -29.87 41.70
N THR A 68 -45.44 -31.20 41.75
CA THR A 68 -46.02 -32.01 42.82
C THR A 68 -45.39 -31.73 44.17
N GLU A 69 -44.05 -31.69 44.25
CA GLU A 69 -43.34 -31.33 45.49
C GLU A 69 -43.66 -29.91 45.94
N PHE A 70 -43.86 -28.99 44.99
CA PHE A 70 -44.31 -27.64 45.31
C PHE A 70 -45.70 -27.63 45.95
N LEU A 71 -46.67 -28.36 45.40
CA LEU A 71 -48.01 -28.45 46.00
C LEU A 71 -47.98 -29.08 47.40
N GLU A 72 -47.17 -30.13 47.60
CA GLU A 72 -46.97 -30.75 48.91
C GLU A 72 -46.39 -29.75 49.94
N LEU A 73 -45.42 -28.92 49.53
CA LEU A 73 -44.83 -27.88 50.38
C LEU A 73 -45.78 -26.71 50.65
N VAL A 74 -46.71 -26.44 49.74
CA VAL A 74 -47.80 -25.48 49.96
C VAL A 74 -48.80 -26.04 50.98
N GLU A 75 -49.14 -27.33 50.87
CA GLU A 75 -50.02 -28.01 51.84
C GLU A 75 -49.42 -28.04 53.25
N SER A 76 -48.10 -28.26 53.36
CA SER A 76 -47.35 -28.24 54.62
C SER A 76 -47.15 -26.84 55.20
N GLY A 77 -47.46 -25.78 54.45
CA GLY A 77 -47.33 -24.38 54.89
C GLY A 77 -45.90 -23.85 54.88
N GLU A 78 -45.01 -24.48 54.11
CA GLU A 78 -43.59 -24.12 54.03
C GLU A 78 -43.29 -23.06 52.97
N VAL A 79 -44.30 -22.53 52.26
CA VAL A 79 -44.15 -21.52 51.21
C VAL A 79 -44.69 -20.18 51.69
N ARG A 80 -43.90 -19.11 51.60
CA ARG A 80 -44.32 -17.75 52.02
C ARG A 80 -44.81 -16.89 50.87
N GLN A 81 -44.08 -16.90 49.76
CA GLN A 81 -44.36 -16.05 48.61
C GLN A 81 -44.14 -16.82 47.32
N VAL A 82 -45.05 -16.63 46.37
CA VAL A 82 -45.00 -17.27 45.06
C VAL A 82 -45.12 -16.19 43.98
N SER A 83 -44.15 -16.16 43.07
CA SER A 83 -44.20 -15.33 41.86
C SER A 83 -44.35 -16.24 40.65
N ILE A 84 -45.46 -16.09 39.94
CA ILE A 84 -45.75 -16.85 38.72
C ILE A 84 -45.31 -16.01 37.52
N ASN A 85 -44.42 -16.56 36.70
CA ASN A 85 -43.95 -15.91 35.49
C ASN A 85 -44.72 -16.41 34.25
N ASN A 86 -45.54 -15.53 33.70
CA ASN A 86 -46.46 -15.84 32.60
C ASN A 86 -45.75 -16.03 31.23
N LEU A 87 -44.45 -15.74 31.12
CA LEU A 87 -43.70 -15.83 29.86
C LEU A 87 -42.92 -17.14 29.70
N ASN A 88 -42.52 -17.77 30.81
CA ASN A 88 -41.67 -18.96 30.79
C ASN A 88 -42.27 -20.15 31.58
N ASN A 89 -43.52 -20.04 32.03
CA ASN A 89 -44.23 -21.06 32.82
C ASN A 89 -43.48 -21.48 34.09
N GLN A 90 -42.67 -20.55 34.62
CA GLN A 90 -41.83 -20.80 35.77
C GLN A 90 -42.46 -20.15 37.00
N ILE A 91 -42.64 -20.95 38.05
CA ILE A 91 -43.11 -20.50 39.34
C ILE A 91 -41.88 -20.44 40.24
N SER A 92 -41.56 -19.25 40.74
CA SER A 92 -40.45 -19.04 41.67
C SER A 92 -40.97 -18.48 42.97
N GLY A 93 -40.40 -18.89 44.09
CA GLY A 93 -40.82 -18.40 45.39
C GLY A 93 -39.77 -18.60 46.44
N THR A 94 -40.09 -18.16 47.65
CA THR A 94 -39.21 -18.30 48.81
C THR A 94 -39.91 -19.17 49.85
N LEU A 95 -39.21 -20.21 50.30
CA LEU A 95 -39.65 -21.10 51.37
C LEU A 95 -39.61 -20.35 52.72
N ALA A 96 -40.31 -20.87 53.73
CA ALA A 96 -40.30 -20.34 55.08
C ALA A 96 -38.90 -20.35 55.73
N ASP A 97 -38.03 -21.23 55.25
CA ASP A 97 -36.61 -21.37 55.59
C ASP A 97 -35.69 -20.34 54.87
N GLY A 98 -36.26 -19.46 54.02
CA GLY A 98 -35.52 -18.42 53.32
C GLY A 98 -34.77 -18.89 52.06
N ARG A 99 -34.93 -20.16 51.66
CA ARG A 99 -34.39 -20.70 50.40
C ARG A 99 -35.30 -20.36 49.22
N ASP A 100 -34.68 -19.95 48.11
CA ASP A 100 -35.40 -19.71 46.85
C ASP A 100 -35.55 -21.01 46.07
N PHE A 101 -36.78 -21.29 45.65
CA PHE A 101 -37.09 -22.43 44.81
C PHE A 101 -37.62 -21.99 43.45
N VAL A 102 -37.49 -22.89 42.49
CA VAL A 102 -38.04 -22.75 41.15
C VAL A 102 -38.70 -24.05 40.75
N THR A 103 -39.96 -23.97 40.35
CA THR A 103 -40.72 -25.07 39.77
C THR A 103 -41.28 -24.65 38.41
N THR A 104 -41.62 -25.62 37.57
CA THR A 104 -42.23 -25.39 36.26
C THR A 104 -43.67 -25.88 36.33
N GLY A 105 -44.63 -24.98 36.10
CA GLY A 105 -46.07 -25.26 36.23
C GLY A 105 -46.86 -24.88 34.99
N ALA A 106 -48.19 -24.91 35.09
CA ALA A 106 -49.07 -24.40 34.05
C ALA A 106 -49.05 -22.85 33.99
N THR A 107 -49.29 -22.28 32.81
CA THR A 107 -49.31 -20.82 32.58
C THR A 107 -50.37 -20.08 33.40
N MET A 108 -51.43 -20.80 33.79
CA MET A 108 -52.43 -20.37 34.76
C MET A 108 -52.62 -21.48 35.78
N LEU A 109 -52.71 -21.13 37.06
CA LEU A 109 -53.07 -22.09 38.10
C LEU A 109 -54.49 -22.59 37.88
N SER A 110 -54.73 -23.85 38.23
CA SER A 110 -56.08 -24.40 38.31
C SER A 110 -56.85 -23.72 39.45
N ASP A 111 -58.16 -23.54 39.31
CA ASP A 111 -59.03 -22.93 40.34
C ASP A 111 -58.88 -23.61 41.73
N ALA A 112 -58.56 -24.91 41.74
CA ALA A 112 -58.29 -25.68 42.95
C ALA A 112 -56.97 -25.30 43.63
N ASP A 113 -55.92 -25.01 42.86
CA ASP A 113 -54.59 -24.66 43.35
C ASP A 113 -54.56 -23.21 43.86
N GLU A 114 -55.35 -22.31 43.24
CA GLU A 114 -55.51 -20.93 43.71
C GLU A 114 -56.24 -20.87 45.05
N GLN A 115 -57.26 -21.72 45.25
CA GLN A 115 -57.96 -21.86 46.52
C GLN A 115 -57.04 -22.42 47.62
N LEU A 116 -56.18 -23.39 47.27
CA LEU A 116 -55.21 -23.96 48.20
C LEU A 116 -54.22 -22.90 48.71
N LEU A 117 -53.66 -22.08 47.80
CA LEU A 117 -52.75 -20.98 48.16
C LEU A 117 -53.42 -19.91 49.03
N LYS A 118 -54.67 -19.53 48.70
CA LYS A 118 -55.46 -18.58 49.52
C LYS A 118 -55.76 -19.14 50.92
N SER A 119 -56.09 -20.44 51.01
CA SER A 119 -56.42 -21.09 52.28
C SER A 119 -55.25 -21.14 53.26
N LYS A 120 -54.02 -21.15 52.73
CA LYS A 120 -52.77 -21.19 53.50
C LYS A 120 -52.11 -19.82 53.67
N GLY A 121 -52.72 -18.75 53.15
CA GLY A 121 -52.25 -17.38 53.30
C GLY A 121 -50.97 -17.08 52.51
N VAL A 122 -50.72 -17.81 51.41
CA VAL A 122 -49.54 -17.60 50.56
C VAL A 122 -49.80 -16.38 49.66
N ASP A 123 -48.90 -15.39 49.72
CA ASP A 123 -48.99 -14.21 48.85
C ASP A 123 -48.50 -14.59 47.45
N TYR A 124 -49.37 -14.44 46.45
CA TYR A 124 -49.06 -14.78 45.06
C TYR A 124 -49.19 -13.57 44.15
N ASP A 125 -48.16 -13.32 43.34
CA ASP A 125 -48.12 -12.22 42.38
C ASP A 125 -47.74 -12.74 40.98
N TYR A 126 -48.28 -12.08 39.95
CA TYR A 126 -47.97 -12.37 38.56
C TYR A 126 -46.91 -11.40 38.06
N SER A 127 -45.66 -11.87 37.99
CA SER A 127 -44.57 -11.07 37.46
C SER A 127 -44.45 -11.30 35.96
N THR A 128 -44.56 -10.22 35.17
CA THR A 128 -44.14 -10.22 33.77
C THR A 128 -42.77 -9.54 33.69
N PRO A 129 -41.66 -10.28 33.55
CA PRO A 129 -40.35 -9.66 33.40
C PRO A 129 -40.33 -8.89 32.08
N GLN A 130 -40.56 -7.57 32.15
CA GLN A 130 -40.27 -6.69 31.03
C GLN A 130 -38.75 -6.58 30.93
N GLY A 131 -38.15 -7.39 30.07
CA GLY A 131 -36.75 -7.22 29.72
C GLY A 131 -36.58 -5.83 29.11
N ASN A 132 -35.82 -4.95 29.79
CA ASN A 132 -35.49 -3.63 29.25
C ASN A 132 -34.95 -3.79 27.83
N PHE A 133 -35.67 -3.24 26.85
CA PHE A 133 -35.34 -3.33 25.43
C PHE A 133 -33.87 -2.97 25.15
N PHE A 134 -33.36 -1.92 25.80
CA PHE A 134 -31.97 -1.49 25.70
C PHE A 134 -30.96 -2.52 26.19
N THR A 135 -31.25 -3.20 27.31
CA THR A 135 -30.34 -4.19 27.90
C THR A 135 -30.22 -5.45 27.05
N ASN A 136 -31.30 -5.80 26.33
CA ASN A 136 -31.30 -6.91 25.37
C ASN A 136 -30.68 -6.53 24.01
N LEU A 137 -30.70 -5.25 23.64
CA LEU A 137 -30.20 -4.77 22.34
C LEU A 137 -28.68 -4.54 22.32
N ILE A 138 -28.09 -4.12 23.44
CA ILE A 138 -26.63 -3.86 23.54
C ILE A 138 -25.79 -5.08 23.16
N PRO A 139 -26.05 -6.30 23.69
CA PRO A 139 -25.27 -7.50 23.33
C PRO A 139 -25.37 -7.86 21.84
N ILE A 140 -26.49 -7.52 21.20
CA ILE A 140 -26.73 -7.78 19.79
C ILE A 140 -26.02 -6.76 18.90
N LEU A 141 -26.03 -5.47 19.27
CA LEU A 141 -25.46 -4.39 18.45
C LEU A 141 -23.94 -4.20 18.65
N LEU A 142 -23.41 -4.54 19.82
CA LEU A 142 -21.99 -4.43 20.15
C LEU A 142 -21.06 -5.13 19.13
N PRO A 143 -21.30 -6.39 18.70
CA PRO A 143 -20.46 -7.03 17.68
C PRO A 143 -20.53 -6.33 16.32
N PHE A 144 -21.69 -5.80 15.91
CA PHE A 144 -21.80 -5.04 14.66
C PHE A 144 -21.01 -3.74 14.70
N PHE A 145 -21.07 -3.00 15.81
CA PHE A 145 -20.29 -1.77 15.99
C PHE A 145 -18.78 -2.03 16.01
N LEU A 146 -18.35 -3.13 16.63
CA LEU A 146 -16.93 -3.53 16.62
C LEU A 146 -16.44 -3.88 15.22
N ILE A 147 -17.22 -4.65 14.45
CA ILE A 147 -16.89 -4.98 13.06
C ILE A 147 -16.84 -3.72 12.20
N MET A 148 -17.83 -2.82 12.34
CA MET A 148 -17.89 -1.55 11.63
C MET A 148 -16.68 -0.67 11.94
N ALA A 149 -16.33 -0.52 13.22
CA ALA A 149 -15.16 0.25 13.65
C ALA A 149 -13.85 -0.36 13.13
N PHE A 150 -13.73 -1.69 13.14
CA PHE A 150 -12.59 -2.40 12.58
C PHE A 150 -12.47 -2.20 11.06
N PHE A 151 -13.58 -2.24 10.33
CA PHE A 151 -13.58 -2.05 8.87
C PHE A 151 -13.26 -0.61 8.47
N LEU A 152 -13.81 0.38 9.19
CA LEU A 152 -13.48 1.80 8.99
C LEU A 152 -12.01 2.09 9.32
N TRP A 153 -11.47 1.46 10.36
CA TRP A 153 -10.04 1.53 10.68
C TRP A 153 -9.18 0.86 9.61
N MET A 154 -9.59 -0.31 9.10
CA MET A 154 -8.90 -1.01 8.02
C MET A 154 -8.91 -0.20 6.72
N GLN A 155 -10.03 0.42 6.36
CA GLN A 155 -10.15 1.25 5.16
C GLN A 155 -9.23 2.48 5.24
N ARG A 156 -9.14 3.11 6.41
CA ARG A 156 -8.19 4.21 6.65
C ARG A 156 -6.74 3.76 6.53
N ARG A 157 -6.42 2.52 6.91
CA ARG A 157 -5.07 1.93 6.73
C ARG A 157 -4.80 1.52 5.28
N ALA A 158 -5.79 0.96 4.60
CA ALA A 158 -5.68 0.50 3.21
C ALA A 158 -5.48 1.66 2.24
N MET A 159 -6.09 2.82 2.46
CA MET A 159 -5.86 4.01 1.62
C MET A 159 -4.41 4.53 1.68
N GLY A 160 -3.68 4.32 2.79
CA GLY A 160 -2.26 4.63 2.89
C GLY A 160 -1.35 3.71 2.05
N GLN A 161 -1.82 2.50 1.71
CA GLN A 161 -1.09 1.53 0.90
C GLN A 161 -1.61 1.47 -0.56
N ALA A 162 -2.89 1.81 -0.78
CA ALA A 162 -3.54 1.85 -2.11
C ALA A 162 -3.00 2.96 -3.02
N GLY A 163 -2.41 4.03 -2.46
CA GLY A 163 -1.65 5.01 -3.23
C GLY A 163 -0.46 4.42 -3.99
N ASN A 164 0.02 3.23 -3.59
CA ASN A 164 1.14 2.54 -4.24
C ASN A 164 0.67 1.61 -5.40
N ILE A 165 -0.57 1.11 -5.37
CA ILE A 165 -1.09 0.17 -6.38
C ILE A 165 -1.55 0.92 -7.66
N MET A 166 -2.02 2.16 -7.52
CA MET A 166 -2.35 3.04 -8.66
C MET A 166 -1.11 3.57 -9.43
N SER A 167 0.11 3.20 -9.00
CA SER A 167 1.37 3.59 -9.66
C SER A 167 1.92 2.54 -10.62
N ILE A 168 1.30 1.35 -10.72
CA ILE A 168 1.74 0.25 -11.58
C ILE A 168 1.69 0.58 -13.08
N GLY A 169 0.96 1.62 -13.49
CA GLY A 169 0.87 2.08 -14.89
C GLY A 169 1.72 3.30 -15.25
N ARG A 170 2.35 3.98 -14.28
CA ARG A 170 3.32 5.05 -14.56
C ARG A 170 4.69 4.50 -14.25
N SER A 171 5.47 4.25 -15.29
CA SER A 171 6.90 3.99 -15.22
C SER A 171 7.54 4.79 -14.08
N ARG A 172 7.86 4.13 -12.97
CA ARG A 172 8.88 4.60 -12.02
C ARG A 172 10.26 4.38 -12.65
N ALA A 173 10.43 4.78 -13.92
CA ALA A 173 11.76 4.85 -14.49
C ALA A 173 12.56 5.76 -13.59
N LYS A 174 13.67 5.24 -13.06
CA LYS A 174 14.76 6.11 -12.62
C LYS A 174 14.91 7.18 -13.71
N PRO A 175 14.89 8.49 -13.37
CA PRO A 175 15.10 9.52 -14.37
C PRO A 175 16.31 9.09 -15.18
N TYR A 176 16.14 8.94 -16.51
CA TYR A 176 17.27 8.58 -17.37
C TYR A 176 18.34 9.62 -17.06
N GLN A 177 19.50 9.18 -16.55
CA GLN A 177 20.53 10.10 -16.10
C GLN A 177 21.01 10.84 -17.35
N ALA A 178 20.48 12.04 -17.53
CA ALA A 178 20.85 12.95 -18.58
C ALA A 178 22.25 13.47 -18.23
N ASP A 179 23.26 12.72 -18.64
CA ASP A 179 24.64 13.13 -18.50
C ASP A 179 24.97 14.14 -19.59
N LYS A 180 25.77 15.14 -19.25
CA LYS A 180 26.52 15.91 -20.24
C LYS A 180 27.94 15.33 -20.24
N PRO A 181 28.25 14.38 -21.14
CA PRO A 181 29.57 13.77 -21.17
C PRO A 181 30.63 14.83 -21.47
N SER A 182 31.75 14.77 -20.76
CA SER A 182 32.93 15.60 -21.02
C SER A 182 33.86 14.98 -22.06
N THR A 183 33.55 13.76 -22.52
CA THR A 183 34.31 13.02 -23.53
C THR A 183 34.15 13.69 -24.89
N THR A 184 35.25 13.84 -25.64
CA THR A 184 35.30 14.50 -26.96
C THR A 184 35.93 13.59 -28.01
N PHE A 185 35.98 14.01 -29.28
CA PHE A 185 36.66 13.23 -30.31
C PHE A 185 38.17 13.05 -30.09
N ALA A 186 38.79 13.87 -29.24
CA ALA A 186 40.18 13.70 -28.83
C ALA A 186 40.40 12.44 -27.98
N ASP A 187 39.37 12.00 -27.25
CA ASP A 187 39.43 10.81 -26.38
C ASP A 187 39.20 9.51 -27.17
N VAL A 188 38.88 9.60 -28.46
CA VAL A 188 38.67 8.44 -29.35
C VAL A 188 39.86 8.32 -30.29
N ALA A 189 40.64 7.24 -30.16
CA ALA A 189 41.75 6.98 -31.06
C ALA A 189 41.28 6.46 -32.44
N GLY A 190 41.89 6.95 -33.53
CA GLY A 190 41.65 6.48 -34.89
C GLY A 190 40.31 6.92 -35.48
N TYR A 191 39.76 6.11 -36.40
CA TYR A 191 38.47 6.32 -37.06
C TYR A 191 38.31 7.68 -37.77
N GLU A 192 39.38 8.24 -38.36
CA GLU A 192 39.37 9.59 -38.93
C GLU A 192 38.29 9.81 -40.01
N GLY A 193 38.01 8.79 -40.84
CA GLY A 193 36.89 8.85 -41.79
C GLY A 193 35.52 8.96 -41.11
N VAL A 194 35.26 8.12 -40.10
CA VAL A 194 33.99 8.12 -39.35
C VAL A 194 33.84 9.40 -38.51
N LYS A 195 34.93 9.89 -37.92
CA LYS A 195 34.95 11.19 -37.24
C LYS A 195 34.59 12.31 -38.19
N GLN A 196 35.08 12.29 -39.43
CA GLN A 196 34.74 13.30 -40.42
C GLN A 196 33.25 13.27 -40.80
N GLU A 197 32.68 12.09 -41.04
CA GLU A 197 31.25 11.95 -41.34
C GLU A 197 30.36 12.41 -40.17
N ILE A 198 30.73 12.05 -38.94
CA ILE A 198 29.93 12.37 -37.76
C ILE A 198 30.15 13.82 -37.28
N ARG A 199 31.27 14.48 -37.64
CA ARG A 199 31.46 15.92 -37.43
C ARG A 199 30.34 16.73 -38.08
N GLU A 200 29.84 16.31 -39.24
CA GLU A 200 28.70 16.99 -39.87
C GLU A 200 27.46 16.93 -38.96
N VAL A 201 27.17 15.76 -38.39
CA VAL A 201 26.06 15.57 -37.43
C VAL A 201 26.25 16.46 -36.18
N VAL A 202 27.48 16.60 -35.68
CA VAL A 202 27.81 17.50 -34.58
C VAL A 202 27.54 18.96 -34.97
N ASP A 203 27.95 19.38 -36.16
CA ASP A 203 27.73 20.75 -36.64
C ASP A 203 26.25 21.07 -36.78
N PHE A 204 25.43 20.12 -37.27
CA PHE A 204 23.97 20.23 -37.24
C PHE A 204 23.45 20.43 -35.81
N LEU A 205 23.97 19.63 -34.87
CA LEU A 205 23.62 19.71 -33.46
C LEU A 205 24.17 20.93 -32.75
N ARG A 206 25.08 21.73 -33.34
CA ARG A 206 25.58 23.01 -32.79
C ARG A 206 24.95 24.23 -33.45
N MET A 207 24.74 24.21 -34.76
CA MET A 207 24.26 25.36 -35.57
C MET A 207 23.04 25.02 -36.45
N PRO A 208 21.91 24.59 -35.89
CA PRO A 208 20.76 24.09 -36.66
C PRO A 208 20.16 25.13 -37.61
N GLU A 209 20.21 26.42 -37.25
CA GLU A 209 19.65 27.51 -38.07
C GLU A 209 20.36 27.63 -39.42
N ARG A 210 21.70 27.52 -39.45
CA ARG A 210 22.49 27.59 -40.70
C ARG A 210 22.08 26.50 -41.68
N PHE A 211 21.76 25.31 -41.18
CA PHE A 211 21.34 24.18 -42.00
C PHE A 211 19.87 24.28 -42.44
N LYS A 212 19.03 24.92 -41.63
CA LYS A 212 17.63 25.19 -41.96
C LYS A 212 17.51 26.23 -43.07
N GLU A 213 18.35 27.25 -43.07
CA GLU A 213 18.40 28.30 -44.11
C GLU A 213 18.73 27.76 -45.50
N ILE A 214 19.64 26.78 -45.57
CA ILE A 214 20.02 26.11 -46.83
C ILE A 214 19.08 24.95 -47.21
N GLY A 215 18.04 24.69 -46.41
CA GLY A 215 17.08 23.62 -46.64
C GLY A 215 17.63 22.20 -46.45
N ALA A 216 18.77 22.05 -45.77
CA ALA A 216 19.39 20.75 -45.53
C ALA A 216 18.56 19.93 -44.52
N ARG A 217 18.31 18.65 -44.84
CA ARG A 217 17.63 17.72 -43.93
C ARG A 217 18.61 17.13 -42.94
N VAL A 218 18.30 17.26 -41.65
CA VAL A 218 19.10 16.66 -40.59
C VAL A 218 18.92 15.13 -40.61
N PRO A 219 20.02 14.34 -40.59
CA PRO A 219 19.95 12.91 -40.38
C PRO A 219 19.25 12.62 -39.04
N LYS A 220 18.18 11.81 -39.06
CA LYS A 220 17.39 11.53 -37.85
C LYS A 220 18.02 10.47 -36.94
N GLY A 221 18.99 9.70 -37.45
CA GLY A 221 19.66 8.65 -36.69
C GLY A 221 20.90 8.12 -37.40
N VAL A 222 21.81 7.54 -36.63
CA VAL A 222 23.05 6.91 -37.10
C VAL A 222 23.11 5.52 -36.49
N LEU A 223 23.38 4.50 -37.30
CA LEU A 223 23.57 3.13 -36.84
C LEU A 223 25.05 2.79 -36.85
N LEU A 224 25.63 2.58 -35.67
CA LEU A 224 27.03 2.16 -35.53
C LEU A 224 27.11 0.63 -35.51
N VAL A 225 27.73 0.04 -36.53
CA VAL A 225 27.90 -1.42 -36.66
C VAL A 225 29.36 -1.81 -36.52
N GLY A 226 29.63 -2.86 -35.76
CA GLY A 226 30.96 -3.44 -35.64
C GLY A 226 31.06 -4.46 -34.51
N PRO A 227 32.17 -5.22 -34.43
CA PRO A 227 32.42 -6.19 -33.35
C PRO A 227 32.29 -5.58 -31.94
N PRO A 228 32.02 -6.38 -30.91
CA PRO A 228 32.05 -5.89 -29.53
C PRO A 228 33.44 -5.33 -29.18
N GLY A 229 33.49 -4.30 -28.33
CA GLY A 229 34.75 -3.68 -27.89
C GLY A 229 35.36 -2.64 -28.84
N THR A 230 34.74 -2.32 -29.98
CA THR A 230 35.24 -1.28 -30.92
C THR A 230 34.93 0.17 -30.51
N GLY A 231 34.53 0.40 -29.26
CA GLY A 231 34.30 1.76 -28.75
C GLY A 231 33.03 2.45 -29.26
N LYS A 232 32.01 1.74 -29.76
CA LYS A 232 30.73 2.34 -30.22
C LYS A 232 30.08 3.26 -29.19
N THR A 233 29.97 2.80 -27.94
CA THR A 233 29.41 3.57 -26.82
C THR A 233 30.29 4.77 -26.46
N LEU A 234 31.61 4.62 -26.53
CA LEU A 234 32.57 5.72 -26.31
C LEU A 234 32.44 6.78 -27.40
N PHE A 235 32.31 6.35 -28.67
CA PHE A 235 32.12 7.21 -29.81
C PHE A 235 30.81 8.01 -29.69
N ALA A 236 29.70 7.36 -29.33
CA ALA A 236 28.42 8.05 -29.13
C ALA A 236 28.48 9.10 -28.00
N ARG A 237 29.19 8.80 -26.90
CA ARG A 237 29.45 9.78 -25.82
C ARG A 237 30.31 10.95 -26.29
N ALA A 238 31.33 10.68 -27.11
CA ALA A 238 32.19 11.72 -27.69
C ALA A 238 31.39 12.68 -28.60
N VAL A 239 30.46 12.17 -29.40
CA VAL A 239 29.57 13.01 -30.24
C VAL A 239 28.72 13.95 -29.39
N ALA A 240 28.14 13.45 -28.29
CA ALA A 240 27.35 14.28 -27.39
C ALA A 240 28.18 15.35 -26.68
N GLY A 241 29.40 15.02 -26.26
CA GLY A 241 30.32 15.97 -25.65
C GLY A 241 30.83 17.02 -26.62
N GLU A 242 31.15 16.64 -27.86
CA GLU A 242 31.56 17.56 -28.93
C GLU A 242 30.43 18.55 -29.30
N ALA A 243 29.19 18.07 -29.32
CA ALA A 243 28.01 18.89 -29.56
C ALA A 243 27.55 19.71 -28.34
N GLY A 244 28.01 19.36 -27.12
CA GLY A 244 27.59 20.00 -25.88
C GLY A 244 26.12 19.79 -25.52
N VAL A 245 25.51 18.70 -25.99
CA VAL A 245 24.09 18.36 -25.81
C VAL A 245 23.91 17.29 -24.74
N GLY A 246 22.68 17.12 -24.23
CA GLY A 246 22.41 16.06 -23.26
C GLY A 246 22.50 14.67 -23.88
N PHE A 247 22.94 13.69 -23.11
CA PHE A 247 23.09 12.30 -23.55
C PHE A 247 22.17 11.38 -22.74
N LEU A 248 21.27 10.69 -23.42
CA LEU A 248 20.38 9.68 -22.84
C LEU A 248 20.84 8.31 -23.32
N SER A 249 21.33 7.47 -22.41
CA SER A 249 21.80 6.12 -22.71
C SER A 249 20.79 5.09 -22.23
N VAL A 250 20.36 4.20 -23.11
CA VAL A 250 19.47 3.08 -22.82
C VAL A 250 19.98 1.82 -23.52
N THR A 251 19.72 0.65 -22.95
CA THR A 251 20.01 -0.62 -23.62
C THR A 251 18.72 -1.14 -24.26
N GLY A 252 18.81 -1.75 -25.45
CA GLY A 252 17.64 -2.28 -26.16
C GLY A 252 16.86 -3.31 -25.33
N SER A 253 17.55 -4.08 -24.50
CA SER A 253 16.96 -5.02 -23.54
C SER A 253 16.10 -4.35 -22.46
N ASP A 254 16.30 -3.07 -22.14
CA ASP A 254 15.49 -2.34 -21.15
C ASP A 254 14.04 -2.13 -21.58
N PHE A 255 13.77 -2.30 -22.88
CA PHE A 255 12.43 -2.21 -23.45
C PHE A 255 11.70 -3.55 -23.50
N MET A 256 12.38 -4.64 -23.13
CA MET A 256 11.85 -6.00 -23.20
C MET A 256 11.32 -6.40 -21.82
N GLU A 257 10.01 -6.42 -21.64
CA GLU A 257 9.39 -6.84 -20.38
C GLU A 257 8.33 -7.94 -20.55
N MET A 258 8.03 -8.62 -19.44
CA MET A 258 6.99 -9.66 -19.40
C MET A 258 5.57 -9.08 -19.55
N PHE A 259 5.40 -7.77 -19.36
CA PHE A 259 4.12 -7.09 -19.40
C PHE A 259 3.94 -6.35 -20.73
N VAL A 260 2.88 -6.73 -21.46
CA VAL A 260 2.50 -6.10 -22.74
C VAL A 260 2.31 -4.59 -22.55
N GLY A 261 2.86 -3.80 -23.48
CA GLY A 261 2.71 -2.34 -23.51
C GLY A 261 3.66 -1.54 -22.60
N VAL A 262 4.41 -2.19 -21.70
CA VAL A 262 5.39 -1.48 -20.85
C VAL A 262 6.57 -0.97 -21.69
N GLY A 263 7.09 -1.77 -22.62
CA GLY A 263 8.16 -1.35 -23.54
C GLY A 263 7.78 -0.11 -24.36
N ALA A 264 6.61 -0.13 -25.00
CA ALA A 264 6.09 1.02 -25.74
C ALA A 264 5.89 2.28 -24.87
N SER A 265 5.45 2.13 -23.62
CA SER A 265 5.35 3.26 -22.68
C SER A 265 6.72 3.87 -22.38
N ARG A 266 7.76 3.04 -22.18
CA ARG A 266 9.14 3.50 -21.94
C ARG A 266 9.72 4.24 -23.13
N VAL A 267 9.45 3.78 -24.35
CA VAL A 267 9.85 4.49 -25.58
C VAL A 267 9.25 5.89 -25.58
N ARG A 268 7.94 6.04 -25.34
CA ARG A 268 7.29 7.36 -25.27
C ARG A 268 7.93 8.25 -24.21
N ASP A 269 8.16 7.70 -23.01
CA ASP A 269 8.75 8.44 -21.90
C ASP A 269 10.19 8.89 -22.21
N LEU A 270 10.98 8.05 -22.87
CA LEU A 270 12.34 8.37 -23.31
C LEU A 270 12.35 9.54 -24.30
N PHE A 271 11.53 9.48 -25.35
CA PHE A 271 11.42 10.55 -26.34
C PHE A 271 10.83 11.84 -25.73
N GLN A 272 9.87 11.73 -24.80
CA GLN A 272 9.38 12.89 -24.05
C GLN A 272 10.46 13.55 -23.20
N GLN A 273 11.31 12.78 -22.54
CA GLN A 273 12.45 13.32 -21.77
C GLN A 273 13.46 14.01 -22.69
N ALA A 274 13.79 13.40 -23.83
CA ALA A 274 14.66 14.02 -24.84
C ALA A 274 14.09 15.36 -25.35
N ARG A 275 12.79 15.40 -25.67
CA ARG A 275 12.09 16.63 -26.11
C ARG A 275 12.12 17.73 -25.04
N LYS A 276 11.96 17.39 -23.76
CA LYS A 276 12.05 18.35 -22.65
C LYS A 276 13.44 18.97 -22.50
N MET A 277 14.50 18.25 -22.88
CA MET A 277 15.88 18.76 -22.87
C MET A 277 16.19 19.67 -24.05
N GLY A 278 15.31 19.75 -25.05
CA GLY A 278 15.50 20.50 -26.29
C GLY A 278 16.46 19.80 -27.25
N ARG A 279 17.77 19.83 -26.95
CA ARG A 279 18.82 19.20 -27.76
C ARG A 279 19.45 18.06 -26.97
N ALA A 280 19.22 16.83 -27.43
CA ALA A 280 19.74 15.63 -26.80
C ALA A 280 20.04 14.55 -27.84
N ILE A 281 20.99 13.67 -27.51
CA ILE A 281 21.27 12.44 -28.24
C ILE A 281 20.68 11.28 -27.43
N ILE A 282 19.86 10.46 -28.07
CA ILE A 282 19.38 9.18 -27.54
C ILE A 282 20.30 8.10 -28.10
N PHE A 283 21.05 7.44 -27.22
CA PHE A 283 21.87 6.29 -27.56
C PHE A 283 21.17 5.02 -27.09
N ILE A 284 20.87 4.14 -28.04
CA ILE A 284 20.30 2.81 -27.79
C ILE A 284 21.39 1.79 -28.08
N ASP A 285 21.97 1.21 -27.04
CA ASP A 285 22.88 0.08 -27.18
C ASP A 285 22.11 -1.21 -27.47
N GLU A 286 22.70 -2.18 -28.16
CA GLU A 286 22.07 -3.48 -28.44
C GLU A 286 20.64 -3.38 -29.06
N ILE A 287 20.47 -2.48 -30.05
CA ILE A 287 19.19 -2.29 -30.77
C ILE A 287 18.72 -3.56 -31.51
N ASP A 288 19.60 -4.54 -31.70
CA ASP A 288 19.27 -5.83 -32.28
C ASP A 288 18.31 -6.66 -31.40
N SER A 289 18.26 -6.41 -30.09
CA SER A 289 17.33 -7.10 -29.17
C SER A 289 15.85 -6.83 -29.49
N ILE A 290 15.56 -5.63 -29.99
CA ILE A 290 14.22 -5.13 -30.37
C ILE A 290 13.96 -5.25 -31.89
N GLY A 291 15.01 -5.29 -32.71
CA GLY A 291 14.92 -5.26 -34.18
C GLY A 291 14.82 -6.62 -34.89
N ARG A 292 14.79 -7.74 -34.17
CA ARG A 292 14.84 -9.08 -34.79
C ARG A 292 13.54 -9.44 -35.52
N LYS A 293 13.62 -9.72 -36.83
CA LYS A 293 12.49 -10.21 -37.65
C LYS A 293 11.99 -11.60 -37.20
N ARG A 294 10.67 -11.80 -37.30
CA ARG A 294 9.88 -12.98 -36.87
C ARG A 294 10.51 -14.33 -37.22
N GLY A 295 10.27 -15.32 -36.35
CA GLY A 295 10.18 -16.74 -36.68
C GLY A 295 8.79 -17.25 -36.25
N ALA A 296 8.20 -18.19 -37.00
CA ALA A 296 6.82 -18.67 -36.85
C ALA A 296 6.57 -19.51 -35.57
N GLY A 297 6.78 -18.92 -34.39
CA GLY A 297 6.54 -19.56 -33.09
C GLY A 297 5.26 -19.06 -32.45
N LEU A 298 4.29 -19.96 -32.24
CA LEU A 298 3.11 -19.78 -31.41
C LEU A 298 3.53 -19.48 -29.95
N GLY A 299 3.54 -18.22 -29.55
CA GLY A 299 3.80 -17.82 -28.16
C GLY A 299 3.73 -16.30 -27.98
N GLY A 300 2.91 -15.84 -27.04
CA GLY A 300 2.52 -14.43 -26.80
C GLY A 300 3.62 -13.44 -26.36
N GLY A 301 4.90 -13.76 -26.58
CA GLY A 301 6.01 -12.81 -26.43
C GLY A 301 6.31 -11.99 -27.70
N HIS A 302 5.59 -12.25 -28.80
CA HIS A 302 5.75 -11.51 -30.06
C HIS A 302 5.11 -10.12 -30.00
N ASP A 303 3.94 -10.01 -29.37
CA ASP A 303 3.12 -8.80 -29.45
C ASP A 303 3.76 -7.60 -28.75
N GLU A 304 4.47 -7.84 -27.65
CA GLU A 304 5.16 -6.78 -26.89
C GLU A 304 6.35 -6.19 -27.66
N ARG A 305 7.13 -7.03 -28.33
CA ARG A 305 8.29 -6.60 -29.13
C ARG A 305 7.86 -5.80 -30.34
N GLU A 306 6.85 -6.29 -31.08
CA GLU A 306 6.31 -5.60 -32.25
C GLU A 306 5.68 -4.27 -31.87
N GLN A 307 4.91 -4.22 -30.78
CA GLN A 307 4.33 -2.98 -30.28
C GLN A 307 5.41 -1.95 -29.89
N THR A 308 6.46 -2.39 -29.22
CA THR A 308 7.57 -1.53 -28.80
C THR A 308 8.38 -1.04 -29.99
N LEU A 309 8.68 -1.90 -30.97
CA LEU A 309 9.36 -1.52 -32.21
C LEU A 309 8.53 -0.51 -33.02
N ASN A 310 7.23 -0.78 -33.20
CA ASN A 310 6.34 0.14 -33.90
C ASN A 310 6.24 1.49 -33.19
N GLN A 311 6.27 1.50 -31.85
CA GLN A 311 6.33 2.76 -31.11
C GLN A 311 7.62 3.53 -31.41
N MET A 312 8.79 2.88 -31.45
CA MET A 312 10.05 3.54 -31.82
C MET A 312 10.05 4.08 -33.25
N LEU A 313 9.41 3.37 -34.19
CA LEU A 313 9.28 3.83 -35.57
C LEU A 313 8.29 4.99 -35.73
N SER A 314 7.36 5.15 -34.79
CA SER A 314 6.35 6.22 -34.81
C SER A 314 6.81 7.52 -34.16
N GLU A 315 7.81 7.48 -33.28
CA GLU A 315 8.41 8.66 -32.62
C GLU A 315 9.35 9.44 -33.54
#